data_AF-A0A536N5B1-F1
#
_entry.id   AF-A0A536N5B1-F1
#
_cell.length_a   1.000
_cell.length_b   1.000
_cell.length_c   1.000
_cell.angle_alpha   90.00
_cell.angle_beta   90.00
_cell.angle_gamma   90.00
#
_symmetry.space_group_name_H-M   'P 1'
#
loop_
_entity.id
_entity.type
_entity.pdbx_description
1 polymer ?
#
loop_
_entity_poly.entity_id
_entity_poly.type
_entity_poly.pdbx_seq_one_letter_code
_entity_poly.pdbx_strand_id
1 'polypeptide(L)'
;MHTIKLESVGRKSGGRIHLTPRVPRSGPVTTLCGQTLGEGSYAAVDSEPDCANCIRRSKDRARISGAFFAQEEGSELLRLSLEQAREKKPNLRVLPQPGSSREKPVVWPAAKPPPEAIPDQLGELVTRGFKPSGEGVWRSPQGAIVRMRKHGKEWRFDELVFEGSVVATRTPGGVRIKAGDVEVTQSDHGFEVQLKKK
;
A
#
# COMPACT_ATOMS: atom_id res chain seq x y z
N MET A 1 27.94 -5.21 -9.55
CA MET A 1 26.71 -5.51 -8.77
C MET A 1 27.10 -5.58 -7.30
N HIS A 2 26.55 -4.73 -6.44
CA HIS A 2 26.83 -4.81 -5.00
C HIS A 2 26.03 -5.96 -4.39
N THR A 3 26.73 -6.96 -3.85
CA THR A 3 26.11 -8.07 -3.11
C THR A 3 25.89 -7.61 -1.67
N ILE A 4 24.62 -7.51 -1.24
CA ILE A 4 24.27 -7.14 0.13
C ILE A 4 24.62 -8.32 1.04
N LYS A 5 25.50 -8.09 2.03
CA LYS A 5 25.85 -9.08 3.04
C LYS A 5 24.76 -9.08 4.11
N LEU A 6 24.12 -10.23 4.34
CA LEU A 6 23.13 -10.42 5.40
C LEU A 6 23.83 -10.90 6.66
N GLU A 7 23.30 -10.51 7.82
CA GLU A 7 23.83 -10.88 9.12
C GLU A 7 22.84 -11.81 9.84
N SER A 8 23.40 -12.83 10.51
CA SER A 8 22.64 -13.78 11.32
C SER A 8 22.40 -13.20 12.72
N VAL A 9 21.17 -13.30 13.20
CA VAL A 9 20.75 -12.78 14.51
C VAL A 9 19.91 -13.81 15.25
N GLY A 10 20.26 -14.06 16.51
CA GLY A 10 19.56 -14.98 17.40
C GLY A 10 19.06 -14.27 18.65
N ARG A 11 18.02 -14.81 19.29
CA ARG A 11 17.59 -14.36 20.63
C ARG A 11 18.58 -14.86 21.67
N LYS A 12 18.90 -14.03 22.67
CA LYS A 12 19.78 -14.43 23.79
C LYS A 12 19.15 -15.52 24.68
N SER A 13 17.83 -15.58 24.72
CA SER A 13 17.06 -16.65 25.39
C SER A 13 17.18 -18.01 24.69
N GLY A 14 17.93 -18.10 23.58
CA GLY A 14 17.93 -19.24 22.67
C GLY A 14 16.75 -19.22 21.71
N GLY A 15 16.82 -20.12 20.72
CA GLY A 15 15.81 -20.28 19.68
C GLY A 15 16.39 -20.15 18.28
N ARG A 16 15.52 -19.77 17.35
CA ARG A 16 15.86 -19.72 15.92
C ARG A 16 16.81 -18.58 15.57
N ILE A 17 17.68 -18.84 14.60
CA ILE A 17 18.60 -17.89 13.98
C ILE A 17 17.93 -17.31 12.73
N HIS A 18 17.74 -16.00 12.76
CA HIS A 18 17.11 -15.23 11.71
C HIS A 18 18.15 -14.46 10.91
N LEU A 19 17.77 -13.98 9.72
CA LEU A 19 18.60 -13.06 8.94
C LEU A 19 18.05 -11.65 9.04
N THR A 20 18.95 -10.69 9.09
CA THR A 20 18.66 -9.26 8.94
C THR A 20 19.67 -8.62 7.98
N PRO A 21 19.32 -7.55 7.26
CA PRO A 21 20.28 -6.82 6.43
C PRO A 21 21.46 -6.27 7.23
N ARG A 22 21.23 -5.86 8.48
CA ARG A 22 22.26 -5.36 9.39
C ARG A 22 21.77 -5.47 10.84
N VAL A 23 22.63 -5.91 11.74
CA VAL A 23 22.38 -5.88 13.18
C VAL A 23 22.71 -4.47 13.69
N PRO A 24 21.73 -3.70 14.20
CA PRO A 24 21.99 -2.34 14.67
C PRO A 24 22.78 -2.38 15.99
N ARG A 25 23.51 -1.29 16.29
CA ARG A 25 24.32 -1.18 17.53
C ARG A 25 23.46 -0.97 18.77
N SER A 26 22.29 -0.37 18.60
CA SER A 26 21.29 -0.06 19.63
C SER A 26 19.89 -0.15 19.02
N GLY A 27 18.87 -0.33 19.86
CA GLY A 27 17.48 -0.40 19.42
C GLY A 27 17.01 -1.78 18.90
N PRO A 28 15.77 -1.88 18.42
CA PRO A 28 15.19 -3.13 17.95
C PRO A 28 15.70 -3.53 16.56
N VAL A 29 15.81 -4.83 16.30
CA VAL A 29 16.19 -5.36 14.99
C VAL A 29 15.00 -6.02 14.30
N THR A 30 14.76 -5.65 13.05
CA THR A 30 13.75 -6.31 12.20
C THR A 30 14.43 -7.35 11.33
N THR A 31 13.94 -8.59 11.39
CA THR A 31 14.44 -9.72 10.61
C THR A 31 13.71 -9.84 9.27
N LEU A 32 14.30 -10.54 8.30
CA LEU A 32 13.71 -10.76 6.97
C LEU A 32 12.35 -11.48 7.02
N CYS A 33 12.09 -12.29 8.05
CA CYS A 33 10.79 -12.94 8.24
C CYS A 33 9.70 -11.98 8.77
N GLY A 34 10.05 -10.74 9.12
CA GLY A 34 9.13 -9.72 9.65
C GLY A 34 9.00 -9.74 11.17
N GLN A 35 9.89 -10.45 11.88
CA GLN A 35 9.90 -10.45 13.34
C GLN A 35 10.82 -9.34 13.85
N THR A 36 10.33 -8.55 14.79
CA THR A 36 11.11 -7.52 15.51
C THR A 36 11.60 -8.11 16.83
N LEU A 37 12.92 -8.08 17.04
CA LEU A 37 13.54 -8.42 18.33
C LEU A 37 13.83 -7.13 19.08
N GLY A 38 13.36 -7.01 20.31
CA GLY A 38 13.57 -5.82 21.14
C GLY A 38 15.04 -5.65 21.51
N GLU A 39 15.43 -4.41 21.80
CA GLU A 39 16.79 -4.09 22.24
C GLU A 39 17.24 -4.98 23.40
N GLY A 40 18.50 -5.42 23.37
CA GLY A 40 19.08 -6.29 24.40
C GLY A 40 18.61 -7.75 24.37
N SER A 41 17.53 -8.09 23.66
CA SER A 41 16.98 -9.45 23.57
C SER A 41 17.63 -10.34 22.50
N TYR A 42 18.49 -9.78 21.67
CA TYR A 42 19.16 -10.45 20.56
C TYR A 42 20.67 -10.24 20.56
N ALA A 43 21.37 -11.08 19.80
CA ALA A 43 22.79 -10.94 19.52
C ALA A 43 23.07 -11.34 18.07
N ALA A 44 24.07 -10.71 17.46
CA ALA A 44 24.66 -11.20 16.21
C ALA A 44 25.31 -12.56 16.49
N VAL A 45 25.09 -13.52 15.60
CA VAL A 45 25.66 -14.87 15.71
C VAL A 45 26.35 -15.22 14.40
N ASP A 46 27.45 -15.96 14.47
CA ASP A 46 28.18 -16.43 13.28
C ASP A 46 27.60 -17.73 12.71
N SER A 47 26.62 -18.32 13.39
CA SER A 47 25.95 -19.55 12.99
C SER A 47 25.04 -19.37 11.78
N GLU A 48 24.85 -20.45 11.03
CA GLU A 48 23.94 -20.46 9.88
C GLU A 48 22.48 -20.18 10.30
N PRO A 49 21.72 -19.44 9.47
CA PRO A 49 20.32 -19.16 9.76
C PRO A 49 19.49 -20.44 9.66
N ASP A 50 18.61 -20.69 10.63
CA ASP A 50 17.70 -21.85 10.63
C ASP A 50 16.26 -21.46 10.23
N CYS A 51 15.97 -20.17 10.14
CA CYS A 51 14.64 -19.68 9.82
C CYS A 51 14.35 -19.85 8.33
N ALA A 52 13.55 -20.85 7.96
CA ALA A 52 13.14 -21.13 6.57
C ALA A 52 12.58 -19.90 5.82
N ASN A 53 11.83 -19.04 6.51
CA ASN A 53 11.31 -17.80 5.92
C ASN A 53 12.43 -16.78 5.63
N CYS A 54 13.45 -16.69 6.48
CA CYS A 54 14.61 -15.82 6.23
C CYS A 54 15.45 -16.33 5.06
N ILE A 55 15.71 -17.64 4.99
CA ILE A 55 16.46 -18.28 3.90
C ILE A 55 15.74 -18.11 2.56
N ARG A 56 14.42 -18.24 2.52
CA ARG A 56 13.65 -18.02 1.29
C ARG A 56 13.69 -16.56 0.84
N ARG A 57 13.58 -15.61 1.79
CA ARG A 57 13.54 -14.18 1.50
C ARG A 57 14.91 -13.55 1.24
N SER A 58 16.01 -14.21 1.64
CA SER A 58 17.38 -13.75 1.37
C SER A 58 17.76 -13.78 -0.12
N LYS A 59 16.97 -14.47 -0.96
CA LYS A 59 17.16 -14.49 -2.41
C LYS A 59 16.41 -13.35 -3.13
N ASP A 60 15.51 -12.66 -2.44
CA ASP A 60 14.66 -11.60 -3.01
C ASP A 60 15.20 -10.21 -2.62
N ARG A 61 15.77 -9.52 -3.60
CA ARG A 61 16.35 -8.18 -3.43
C ARG A 61 15.33 -7.15 -2.92
N ALA A 62 14.07 -7.22 -3.36
CA ALA A 62 13.05 -6.27 -2.94
C ALA A 62 12.72 -6.41 -1.45
N ARG A 63 12.74 -7.64 -0.93
CA ARG A 63 12.48 -7.95 0.48
C ARG A 63 13.64 -7.54 1.38
N ILE A 64 14.88 -7.71 0.91
CA ILE A 64 16.07 -7.25 1.63
C ILE A 64 16.05 -5.73 1.79
N SER A 65 15.79 -4.99 0.70
CA SER A 65 15.67 -3.53 0.75
C SER A 65 14.56 -3.10 1.71
N GLY A 66 13.39 -3.74 1.67
CA GLY A 66 12.28 -3.43 2.58
C GLY A 66 12.63 -3.64 4.06
N ALA A 67 13.36 -4.72 4.39
CA ALA A 67 13.81 -4.95 5.76
C ALA A 67 14.86 -3.94 6.22
N PHE A 68 15.71 -3.44 5.31
CA PHE A 68 16.69 -2.41 5.62
C PHE A 68 16.00 -1.07 5.94
N PHE A 69 14.98 -0.67 5.18
CA PHE A 69 14.19 0.54 5.44
C PHE A 69 13.30 0.45 6.70
N ALA A 70 12.99 -0.76 7.16
CA ALA A 70 12.26 -0.97 8.40
C ALA A 70 13.13 -0.78 9.66
N GLN A 71 14.42 -0.52 9.49
CA GLN A 71 15.35 -0.18 10.57
C GLN A 71 15.57 1.34 10.60
N GLU A 72 15.94 1.87 11.78
CA GLU A 72 16.12 3.30 12.01
C GLU A 72 17.11 3.90 11.00
N GLU A 73 18.24 3.24 10.77
CA GLU A 73 19.28 3.69 9.84
C GLU A 73 18.80 3.72 8.38
N GLY A 74 17.94 2.78 7.99
CA GLY A 74 17.34 2.78 6.65
C GLY A 74 16.34 3.93 6.46
N SER A 75 15.58 4.24 7.51
CA SER A 75 14.65 5.37 7.52
C SER A 75 15.39 6.72 7.44
N GLU A 76 16.54 6.85 8.12
CA GLU A 76 17.40 8.02 8.03
C GLU A 76 18.00 8.19 6.62
N LEU A 77 18.46 7.10 5.99
CA LEU A 77 18.97 7.13 4.62
C LEU A 77 17.90 7.57 3.61
N LEU A 78 16.67 7.10 3.78
CA LEU A 78 15.54 7.57 2.97
C LEU A 78 15.27 9.05 3.20
N ARG A 79 15.30 9.51 4.46
CA ARG A 79 15.11 10.91 4.82
C ARG A 79 16.18 11.80 4.19
N LEU A 80 17.45 11.44 4.30
CA LEU A 80 18.57 12.16 3.67
C LEU A 80 18.44 12.17 2.13
N SER A 81 18.00 11.06 1.53
CA SER A 81 17.78 10.99 0.09
C SER A 81 16.63 11.91 -0.36
N LEU A 82 15.57 12.01 0.44
CA LEU A 82 14.45 12.92 0.17
C LEU A 82 14.82 14.39 0.40
N GLU A 83 15.65 14.70 1.40
CA GLU A 83 16.22 16.04 1.62
C GLU A 83 17.06 16.46 0.41
N GLN A 84 17.98 15.60 -0.05
CA GLN A 84 18.77 15.85 -1.28
C GLN A 84 17.91 15.98 -2.55
N ALA A 85 16.84 15.19 -2.66
CA ALA A 85 15.91 15.27 -3.78
C ALA A 85 15.04 16.53 -3.74
N ARG A 86 14.75 17.09 -2.56
CA ARG A 86 14.05 18.37 -2.39
C ARG A 86 14.93 19.56 -2.75
N GLU A 87 16.22 19.50 -2.40
CA GLU A 87 17.19 20.53 -2.77
C GLU A 87 17.47 20.56 -4.28
N LYS A 88 17.48 19.39 -4.92
CA LYS A 88 17.40 19.29 -6.38
C LYS A 88 15.98 19.57 -6.85
N LYS A 89 15.63 20.85 -7.01
CA LYS A 89 14.43 21.26 -7.78
C LYS A 89 14.37 20.40 -9.06
N PRO A 90 13.32 19.59 -9.28
CA PRO A 90 13.17 18.92 -10.55
C PRO A 90 13.04 20.01 -11.60
N ASN A 91 14.00 20.07 -12.50
CA ASN A 91 13.89 20.90 -13.68
C ASN A 91 12.81 20.24 -14.53
N LEU A 92 11.54 20.57 -14.28
CA LEU A 92 10.38 20.15 -15.08
C LEU A 92 10.39 20.86 -16.44
N ARG A 93 11.57 20.94 -17.09
CA ARG A 93 11.65 21.17 -18.51
C ARG A 93 11.22 19.87 -19.15
N VAL A 94 9.97 19.83 -19.60
CA VAL A 94 9.52 18.91 -20.65
C VAL A 94 10.56 19.03 -21.76
N LEU A 95 11.42 18.02 -21.90
CA LEU A 95 12.31 17.94 -23.04
C LEU A 95 11.42 17.86 -24.29
N PRO A 96 11.59 18.74 -25.29
CA PRO A 96 10.99 18.51 -26.59
C PRO A 96 11.53 17.18 -27.10
N GLN A 97 10.65 16.24 -27.39
CA GLN A 97 11.03 14.96 -27.99
C GLN A 97 11.84 15.24 -29.27
N PRO A 98 13.12 14.83 -29.34
CA PRO A 98 13.85 14.91 -30.59
C PRO A 98 13.41 13.76 -31.49
N GLY A 99 12.83 14.12 -32.63
CA GLY A 99 12.96 13.38 -33.88
C GLY A 99 12.32 12.00 -33.93
N SER A 100 11.17 11.94 -34.59
CA SER A 100 10.63 10.74 -35.22
C SER A 100 11.63 10.09 -36.18
N SER A 101 12.52 9.24 -35.68
CA SER A 101 13.19 8.23 -36.51
C SER A 101 12.38 6.95 -36.45
N ARG A 102 11.85 6.54 -37.60
CA ARG A 102 11.10 5.29 -37.87
C ARG A 102 11.63 4.08 -37.08
N GLU A 103 11.07 3.81 -35.92
CA GLU A 103 11.13 2.47 -35.32
C GLU A 103 10.02 1.62 -35.94
N LYS A 104 10.42 0.47 -36.49
CA LYS A 104 9.53 -0.56 -37.01
C LYS A 104 8.42 -0.84 -35.98
N PRO A 105 7.14 -1.01 -36.39
CA PRO A 105 6.07 -1.30 -35.46
C PRO A 105 6.43 -2.59 -34.69
N VAL A 106 6.70 -2.44 -33.39
CA VAL A 106 6.72 -3.59 -32.49
C VAL A 106 5.29 -4.10 -32.48
N VAL A 107 5.10 -5.31 -33.04
CA VAL A 107 3.83 -6.03 -32.95
C VAL A 107 3.62 -6.38 -31.48
N TRP A 108 2.83 -5.57 -30.80
CA TRP A 108 2.39 -5.85 -29.45
C TRP A 108 1.53 -7.13 -29.48
N PRO A 109 1.83 -8.14 -28.65
CA PRO A 109 0.94 -9.28 -28.46
C PRO A 109 -0.46 -8.79 -28.07
N ALA A 110 -1.49 -9.49 -28.56
CA ALA A 110 -2.89 -9.12 -28.47
C ALA A 110 -3.32 -8.62 -27.07
N ALA A 111 -4.19 -7.61 -27.09
CA ALA A 111 -4.68 -6.92 -25.91
C ALA A 111 -5.11 -7.89 -24.81
N LYS A 112 -4.70 -7.59 -23.57
CA LYS A 112 -5.24 -8.23 -22.37
C LYS A 112 -6.78 -8.13 -22.36
N PRO A 113 -7.47 -9.09 -21.74
CA PRO A 113 -8.91 -9.30 -21.88
C PRO A 113 -9.73 -8.04 -21.54
N PRO A 114 -10.97 -7.94 -22.07
CA PRO A 114 -11.80 -6.75 -21.90
C PRO A 114 -11.88 -6.35 -20.41
N PRO A 115 -11.86 -5.04 -20.11
CA PRO A 115 -12.05 -4.58 -18.75
C PRO A 115 -13.31 -5.23 -18.22
N GLU A 116 -13.19 -5.92 -17.07
CA GLU A 116 -14.35 -6.35 -16.30
C GLU A 116 -15.25 -5.13 -16.21
N ALA A 117 -16.41 -5.19 -16.87
CA ALA A 117 -17.37 -4.12 -16.86
C ALA A 117 -17.82 -3.99 -15.41
N ILE A 118 -17.17 -3.08 -14.68
CA ILE A 118 -17.59 -2.68 -13.35
C ILE A 118 -19.04 -2.27 -13.50
N PRO A 119 -20.00 -2.97 -12.88
CA PRO A 119 -21.39 -2.63 -13.02
C PRO A 119 -21.60 -1.21 -12.51
N ASP A 120 -22.46 -0.42 -13.16
CA ASP A 120 -22.81 0.96 -12.76
C ASP A 120 -23.26 1.04 -11.28
N GLN A 121 -23.74 -0.08 -10.73
CA GLN A 121 -24.13 -0.27 -9.35
C GLN A 121 -23.58 -1.59 -8.79
N LEU A 122 -22.93 -1.51 -7.62
CA LEU A 122 -22.45 -2.64 -6.85
C LEU A 122 -23.22 -2.69 -5.53
N GLY A 123 -24.39 -3.35 -5.55
CA GLY A 123 -25.30 -3.39 -4.41
C GLY A 123 -25.72 -1.98 -3.98
N GLU A 124 -25.26 -1.57 -2.81
CA GLU A 124 -25.55 -0.26 -2.21
C GLU A 124 -24.68 0.89 -2.74
N LEU A 125 -23.65 0.60 -3.55
CA LEU A 125 -22.75 1.61 -4.11
C LEU A 125 -23.03 1.89 -5.59
N VAL A 126 -23.20 3.16 -5.95
CA VAL A 126 -23.15 3.63 -7.34
C VAL A 126 -21.68 3.82 -7.72
N THR A 127 -21.14 2.93 -8.56
CA THR A 127 -19.68 2.86 -8.86
C THR A 127 -19.21 3.98 -9.78
N ARG A 128 -20.13 4.71 -10.42
CA ARG A 128 -19.82 5.77 -11.37
C ARG A 128 -18.97 6.87 -10.73
N GLY A 129 -17.74 7.02 -11.25
CA GLY A 129 -16.79 8.02 -10.81
C GLY A 129 -15.91 7.62 -9.61
N PHE A 130 -16.18 6.48 -8.99
CA PHE A 130 -15.25 5.88 -8.02
C PHE A 130 -14.16 5.10 -8.74
N LYS A 131 -12.95 5.11 -8.18
CA LYS A 131 -11.83 4.27 -8.63
C LYS A 131 -11.73 3.02 -7.76
N PRO A 132 -11.73 1.81 -8.33
CA PRO A 132 -11.50 0.60 -7.55
C PRO A 132 -10.08 0.63 -6.98
N SER A 133 -9.94 0.36 -5.69
CA SER A 133 -8.66 0.40 -4.97
C SER A 133 -8.32 -0.93 -4.26
N GLY A 134 -9.16 -1.95 -4.43
CA GLY A 134 -9.03 -3.29 -3.85
C GLY A 134 -10.36 -4.04 -3.92
N GLU A 135 -10.38 -5.30 -3.48
CA GLU A 135 -11.63 -6.07 -3.40
C GLU A 135 -12.61 -5.40 -2.44
N GLY A 136 -13.76 -4.96 -2.96
CA GLY A 136 -14.77 -4.23 -2.18
C GLY A 136 -14.37 -2.81 -1.77
N VAL A 137 -13.23 -2.28 -2.22
CA VAL A 137 -12.76 -0.94 -1.81
C VAL A 137 -12.79 0.04 -2.97
N TRP A 138 -13.46 1.17 -2.75
CA TRP A 138 -13.70 2.20 -3.75
C TRP A 138 -13.23 3.56 -3.24
N ARG A 139 -12.58 4.33 -4.11
CA ARG A 139 -12.03 5.64 -3.75
C ARG A 139 -12.66 6.75 -4.59
N SER A 140 -13.12 7.80 -3.93
CA SER A 140 -13.66 8.99 -4.59
C SER A 140 -12.53 9.92 -5.08
N PRO A 141 -12.82 10.83 -6.02
CA PRO A 141 -11.89 11.89 -6.45
C PRO A 141 -11.32 12.74 -5.31
N GLN A 142 -12.12 13.08 -4.29
CA GLN A 142 -11.63 13.84 -3.12
C GLN A 142 -10.97 12.96 -2.04
N GLY A 143 -10.84 11.66 -2.27
CA GLY A 143 -10.08 10.77 -1.40
C GLY A 143 -10.89 10.06 -0.32
N ALA A 144 -12.22 10.13 -0.34
CA ALA A 144 -13.05 9.29 0.51
C ALA A 144 -12.96 7.82 0.08
N ILE A 145 -12.91 6.92 1.06
CA ILE A 145 -12.79 5.48 0.87
C ILE A 145 -14.09 4.83 1.31
N VAL A 146 -14.75 4.15 0.37
CA VAL A 146 -15.94 3.33 0.62
C VAL A 146 -15.52 1.88 0.65
N ARG A 147 -15.83 1.19 1.74
CA ARG A 147 -15.66 -0.26 1.87
C ARG A 147 -17.01 -0.95 1.75
N MET A 148 -17.05 -1.93 0.87
CA MET A 148 -18.16 -2.82 0.62
C MET A 148 -17.79 -4.21 1.14
N ARG A 149 -18.69 -4.84 1.87
CA ARG A 149 -18.54 -6.22 2.35
C ARG A 149 -19.45 -7.14 1.54
N LYS A 150 -18.92 -8.29 1.13
CA LYS A 150 -19.69 -9.31 0.44
C LYS A 150 -20.54 -10.08 1.44
N HIS A 151 -21.86 -10.02 1.29
CA HIS A 151 -22.83 -10.78 2.08
C HIS A 151 -23.53 -11.80 1.17
N GLY A 152 -22.96 -13.01 1.09
CA GLY A 152 -23.42 -14.05 0.16
C GLY A 152 -23.11 -13.67 -1.30
N LYS A 153 -24.16 -13.43 -2.10
CA LYS A 153 -24.05 -12.98 -3.50
C LYS A 153 -24.11 -11.46 -3.68
N GLU A 154 -24.44 -10.71 -2.63
CA GLU A 154 -24.65 -9.26 -2.68
C GLU A 154 -23.51 -8.50 -1.99
N TRP A 155 -23.32 -7.24 -2.38
CA TRP A 155 -22.36 -6.32 -1.74
C TRP A 155 -23.13 -5.29 -0.91
N ARG A 156 -22.74 -5.11 0.34
CA ARG A 156 -23.34 -4.13 1.26
C ARG A 156 -22.30 -3.12 1.73
N PHE A 157 -22.75 -1.90 1.96
CA PHE A 157 -21.94 -0.85 2.55
C PHE A 157 -21.52 -1.25 3.97
N ASP A 158 -20.22 -1.19 4.23
CA ASP A 158 -19.62 -1.55 5.51
C ASP A 158 -19.12 -0.28 6.22
N GLU A 159 -18.33 0.53 5.51
CA GLU A 159 -17.65 1.68 6.12
C GLU A 159 -17.38 2.79 5.10
N LEU A 160 -17.45 4.04 5.55
CA LEU A 160 -16.94 5.22 4.85
C LEU A 160 -15.83 5.87 5.68
N VAL A 161 -14.62 5.91 5.13
CA VAL A 161 -13.45 6.55 5.75
C VAL A 161 -13.10 7.81 4.95
N PHE A 162 -13.06 8.95 5.62
CA PHE A 162 -12.68 10.22 5.01
C PHE A 162 -11.88 11.05 6.02
N GLU A 163 -10.73 11.54 5.58
CA GLU A 163 -9.89 12.45 6.36
C GLU A 163 -10.35 13.89 6.10
N GLY A 164 -11.33 14.35 6.88
CA GLY A 164 -11.89 15.69 6.74
C GLY A 164 -13.19 15.90 7.51
N SER A 165 -13.86 17.02 7.24
CA SER A 165 -15.16 17.31 7.85
C SER A 165 -16.26 16.44 7.25
N VAL A 166 -17.04 15.81 8.13
CA VAL A 166 -18.23 15.04 7.77
C VAL A 166 -19.45 15.84 8.20
N VAL A 167 -20.41 16.01 7.28
CA VAL A 167 -21.68 16.69 7.56
C VAL A 167 -22.78 15.64 7.65
N ALA A 168 -23.39 15.51 8.82
CA ALA A 168 -24.56 14.66 9.03
C ALA A 168 -25.82 15.52 9.10
N THR A 169 -26.78 15.26 8.20
CA THR A 169 -28.05 15.98 8.12
C THR A 169 -29.19 15.01 8.40
N ARG A 170 -30.04 15.34 9.38
CA ARG A 170 -31.28 14.58 9.62
C ARG A 170 -32.28 14.88 8.51
N THR A 171 -32.86 13.84 7.93
CA THR A 171 -33.93 13.91 6.93
C THR A 171 -35.16 13.14 7.44
N PRO A 172 -36.34 13.28 6.82
CA PRO A 172 -37.52 12.50 7.20
C PRO A 172 -37.31 10.97 7.08
N GLY A 173 -36.41 10.53 6.19
CA GLY A 173 -36.09 9.12 5.94
C GLY A 173 -34.83 8.61 6.65
N GLY A 174 -34.22 9.38 7.55
CA GLY A 174 -33.05 8.94 8.32
C GLY A 174 -31.95 10.00 8.43
N VAL A 175 -30.70 9.56 8.33
CA VAL A 175 -29.53 10.44 8.34
C VAL A 175 -28.84 10.40 6.99
N ARG A 176 -28.61 11.58 6.41
CA ARG A 176 -27.74 11.76 5.25
C ARG A 176 -26.34 12.14 5.73
N ILE A 177 -25.34 11.39 5.33
CA ILE A 177 -23.93 11.65 5.68
C ILE A 177 -23.21 12.11 4.42
N LYS A 178 -22.50 13.23 4.51
CA LYS A 178 -21.66 13.75 3.43
C LYS A 178 -20.21 13.82 3.90
N ALA A 179 -19.33 13.14 3.18
CA ALA A 179 -17.89 13.16 3.40
C ALA A 179 -17.16 13.53 2.09
N GLY A 180 -16.67 14.77 2.01
CA GLY A 180 -16.09 15.30 0.78
C GLY A 180 -17.09 15.34 -0.38
N ASP A 181 -16.84 14.52 -1.39
CA ASP A 181 -17.66 14.31 -2.58
C ASP A 181 -18.56 13.05 -2.51
N VAL A 182 -18.54 12.32 -1.40
CA VAL A 182 -19.40 11.13 -1.20
C VAL A 182 -20.60 11.48 -0.34
N GLU A 183 -21.77 11.01 -0.77
CA GLU A 183 -23.03 11.09 -0.03
C GLU A 183 -23.55 9.68 0.26
N VAL A 184 -23.88 9.44 1.52
CA VAL A 184 -24.54 8.23 2.01
C VAL A 184 -25.94 8.61 2.46
N THR A 185 -26.95 8.00 1.85
CA THR A 185 -28.35 8.18 2.24
C THR A 185 -28.92 6.86 2.71
N GLN A 186 -29.66 6.88 3.81
CA GLN A 186 -30.41 5.73 4.29
C GLN A 186 -31.63 5.50 3.39
N SER A 187 -31.85 4.26 2.96
CA SER A 187 -33.00 3.82 2.17
C SER A 187 -33.76 2.70 2.92
N ASP A 188 -34.97 2.37 2.45
CA ASP A 188 -35.82 1.35 3.09
C ASP A 188 -35.18 -0.05 3.14
N HIS A 189 -34.16 -0.29 2.30
CA HIS A 189 -33.47 -1.57 2.16
C HIS A 189 -32.00 -1.55 2.59
N GLY A 190 -31.50 -0.42 3.11
CA GLY A 190 -30.13 -0.29 3.58
C GLY A 190 -29.55 1.11 3.37
N PHE A 191 -28.41 1.18 2.69
CA PHE A 191 -27.75 2.44 2.35
C PHE A 191 -27.62 2.62 0.84
N GLU A 192 -27.59 3.87 0.39
CA GLU A 192 -27.19 4.23 -0.95
C GLU A 192 -25.97 5.15 -0.87
N VAL A 193 -24.87 4.71 -1.48
CA VAL A 193 -23.60 5.44 -1.51
C VAL A 193 -23.34 5.91 -2.93
N GLN A 194 -23.16 7.22 -3.11
CA GLN A 194 -22.89 7.80 -4.42
C GLN A 194 -21.99 9.03 -4.33
N LEU A 195 -21.41 9.43 -5.47
CA LEU A 195 -20.79 10.74 -5.57
C LEU A 195 -21.87 11.81 -5.61
N LYS A 196 -21.65 12.90 -4.88
CA LYS A 196 -22.49 14.08 -4.98
C LYS A 196 -22.46 14.57 -6.43
N LYS A 197 -23.65 14.66 -7.05
CA LYS A 197 -23.80 15.36 -8.34
C LYS A 197 -23.39 16.82 -8.14
N LYS A 198 -22.43 17.28 -8.94
CA LYS A 198 -22.04 18.69 -8.97
C LYS A 198 -23.21 19.56 -9.41
#